data_AF-A0A4Q2M503-F1
#
_entry.id   AF-A0A4Q2M503-F1
#
_cell.length_a   1.000
_cell.length_b   1.000
_cell.length_c   1.000
_cell.angle_alpha   90.00
_cell.angle_beta   90.00
_cell.angle_gamma   90.00
#
_symmetry.space_group_name_H-M   'P 1'
#
loop_
_entity.id
_entity.type
_entity.pdbx_description
1 polymer ?
#
loop_
_entity_poly.entity_id
_entity_poly.type
_entity_poly.pdbx_seq_one_letter_code
_entity_poly.pdbx_strand_id
1 'polypeptide(L)'
;MLSIDARASREIQATLFAIKLAAKDVRKQIRVHTKAMIGPEWAKAVNEAAKSPLDKRIARTSTVAVADRGVTLRMGTKGFLKNSTRIDEIVKENEFGASREGESTYRSRRGSARFEVTRHTQRQLPPKYRKGRVAYPSAARLIPRLASLWVQTTVRTFHDAIEGAS
;
A
#
# COMPACT_ATOMS: atom_id res chain seq x y z
N MET A 1 1.71 9.24 -6.13
CA MET A 1 1.03 8.81 -4.88
C MET A 1 -0.44 9.17 -5.02
N LEU A 2 -1.37 8.23 -4.80
CA LEU A 2 -2.80 8.55 -4.75
C LEU A 2 -3.11 9.15 -3.38
N SER A 3 -3.70 10.35 -3.35
CA SER A 3 -4.09 11.06 -2.13
C SER A 3 -5.44 11.75 -2.34
N ILE A 4 -6.30 11.71 -1.32
CA ILE A 4 -7.42 12.65 -1.23
C ILE A 4 -6.86 13.95 -0.68
N ASP A 5 -7.16 15.08 -1.33
CA ASP A 5 -6.93 16.39 -0.73
C ASP A 5 -8.00 16.66 0.33
N ALA A 6 -7.57 16.80 1.59
CA ALA A 6 -8.46 17.15 2.68
C ALA A 6 -9.16 18.50 2.43
N ARG A 7 -8.56 19.43 1.67
CA ARG A 7 -9.17 20.73 1.35
C ARG A 7 -10.40 20.64 0.45
N ALA A 8 -10.60 19.49 -0.21
CA ALA A 8 -11.76 19.26 -1.05
C ALA A 8 -13.04 18.94 -0.24
N SER A 9 -12.95 18.67 1.08
CA SER A 9 -14.12 18.36 1.92
C SER A 9 -13.97 19.00 3.31
N ARG A 10 -14.97 19.80 3.69
CA ARG A 10 -15.02 20.46 5.01
C ARG A 10 -15.10 19.44 6.14
N GLU A 11 -15.77 18.33 5.89
CA GLU A 11 -15.95 17.22 6.84
C GLU A 11 -14.62 16.54 7.14
N ILE A 12 -13.80 16.28 6.10
CA ILE A 12 -12.45 15.73 6.27
C ILE A 12 -11.54 16.72 7.01
N GLN A 13 -11.62 18.01 6.69
CA GLN A 13 -10.88 19.05 7.44
C GLN A 13 -11.29 19.11 8.91
N ALA A 14 -12.60 19.16 9.19
CA ALA A 14 -13.13 19.22 10.55
C ALA A 14 -12.68 17.99 11.36
N THR A 15 -12.73 16.80 10.75
CA THR A 15 -12.25 15.55 11.35
C THR A 15 -10.76 15.63 11.70
N LEU A 16 -9.92 16.13 10.80
CA LEU A 16 -8.49 16.31 11.05
C LEU A 16 -8.22 17.33 12.18
N PHE A 17 -8.96 18.43 12.22
CA PHE A 17 -8.85 19.41 13.31
C PHE A 17 -9.31 18.83 14.65
N ALA A 18 -10.43 18.11 14.67
CA ALA A 18 -10.93 17.44 15.86
C ALA A 18 -9.90 16.45 16.41
N ILE A 19 -9.34 15.58 15.57
CA ILE A 19 -8.29 14.62 15.98
C ILE A 19 -7.07 15.35 16.55
N LYS A 20 -6.64 16.46 15.94
CA LYS A 20 -5.51 17.25 16.45
C LYS A 20 -5.79 17.82 17.84
N LEU A 21 -7.00 18.30 18.08
CA LEU A 21 -7.42 18.89 19.36
C LEU A 21 -7.75 17.84 20.43
N ALA A 22 -8.05 16.60 20.04
CA ALA A 22 -8.42 15.53 20.97
C ALA A 22 -7.33 15.23 22.02
N ALA A 23 -7.75 14.74 23.18
CA ALA A 23 -6.84 14.18 24.17
C ALA A 23 -6.04 12.99 23.59
N LYS A 24 -4.87 12.72 24.18
CA LYS A 24 -3.95 11.67 23.71
C LYS A 24 -4.62 10.30 23.65
N ASP A 25 -5.48 9.97 24.60
CA ASP A 25 -6.15 8.68 24.68
C ASP A 25 -7.24 8.53 23.61
N VAL A 26 -8.01 9.59 23.36
CA VAL A 26 -8.99 9.63 22.25
C VAL A 26 -8.28 9.45 20.90
N ARG A 27 -7.16 10.16 20.67
CA ARG A 27 -6.34 9.95 19.45
C ARG A 27 -5.87 8.50 19.33
N LYS A 28 -5.43 7.89 20.43
CA LYS A 28 -4.97 6.50 20.46
C LYS A 28 -6.11 5.55 20.09
N GLN A 29 -7.29 5.72 20.65
CA GLN A 29 -8.48 4.92 20.34
C GLN A 29 -8.87 5.05 18.86
N ILE A 30 -8.97 6.29 18.35
CA ILE A 30 -9.26 6.55 16.92
C ILE A 30 -8.29 5.80 16.02
N ARG A 31 -6.97 5.86 16.30
CA ARG A 31 -5.95 5.15 15.51
C ARG A 31 -6.15 3.64 15.55
N VAL A 32 -6.43 3.07 16.72
CA VAL A 32 -6.64 1.62 16.90
C VAL A 32 -7.88 1.16 16.13
N HIS A 33 -9.03 1.81 16.33
CA HIS A 33 -10.29 1.47 15.67
C HIS A 33 -10.19 1.65 14.14
N THR A 34 -9.62 2.78 13.69
CA THR A 34 -9.41 3.04 12.26
C THR A 34 -8.53 1.97 11.64
N LYS A 35 -7.43 1.57 12.30
CA LYS A 35 -6.54 0.54 11.77
C LYS A 35 -7.20 -0.84 11.74
N ALA A 36 -7.97 -1.19 12.77
CA ALA A 36 -8.69 -2.45 12.87
C ALA A 36 -9.74 -2.61 11.76
N MET A 37 -10.38 -1.51 11.37
CA MET A 37 -11.41 -1.52 10.33
C MET A 37 -10.82 -1.42 8.90
N ILE A 38 -9.90 -0.49 8.66
CA ILE A 38 -9.34 -0.27 7.31
C ILE A 38 -8.36 -1.38 6.91
N GLY A 39 -7.62 -1.95 7.87
CA GLY A 39 -6.58 -2.95 7.64
C GLY A 39 -7.07 -4.17 6.85
N PRO A 40 -8.12 -4.88 7.31
CA PRO A 40 -8.67 -6.03 6.63
C PRO A 40 -9.22 -5.72 5.24
N GLU A 41 -9.94 -4.61 5.07
CA GLU A 41 -10.50 -4.19 3.78
C GLU A 41 -9.40 -3.89 2.75
N TRP A 42 -8.35 -3.20 3.18
CA TRP A 42 -7.18 -2.95 2.31
C TRP A 42 -6.49 -4.26 1.92
N ALA A 43 -6.23 -5.13 2.89
CA ALA A 43 -5.61 -6.43 2.63
C ALA A 43 -6.45 -7.26 1.65
N LYS A 44 -7.78 -7.30 1.85
CA LYS A 44 -8.71 -8.01 0.98
C LYS A 44 -8.64 -7.50 -0.46
N ALA A 45 -8.78 -6.18 -0.69
CA ALA A 45 -8.80 -5.62 -2.04
C ALA A 45 -7.47 -5.78 -2.80
N VAL A 46 -6.33 -5.76 -2.10
CA VAL A 46 -5.03 -6.01 -2.72
C VAL A 46 -4.86 -7.49 -3.06
N ASN A 47 -5.30 -8.39 -2.18
CA ASN A 47 -5.25 -9.83 -2.43
C ASN A 47 -6.20 -10.26 -3.57
N GLU A 48 -7.38 -9.65 -3.69
CA GLU A 48 -8.31 -9.90 -4.80
C GLU A 48 -7.75 -9.39 -6.14
N ALA A 49 -7.02 -8.27 -6.14
CA ALA A 49 -6.37 -7.74 -7.33
C ALA A 49 -5.08 -8.50 -7.72
N ALA A 50 -4.53 -9.32 -6.83
CA ALA A 50 -3.28 -10.05 -7.04
C ALA A 50 -3.48 -11.28 -7.95
N LYS A 51 -2.90 -11.22 -9.16
CA LYS A 51 -3.06 -12.28 -10.16
C LYS A 51 -1.96 -13.33 -10.11
N SER A 52 -0.69 -12.91 -10.01
CA SER A 52 0.45 -13.83 -10.01
C SER A 52 0.83 -14.32 -8.60
N PRO A 53 1.59 -15.43 -8.48
CA PRO A 53 2.10 -15.87 -7.18
C PRO A 53 2.97 -14.80 -6.48
N LEU A 54 3.74 -14.04 -7.26
CA LEU A 54 4.54 -12.93 -6.75
C LEU A 54 3.64 -11.80 -6.23
N ASP A 55 2.58 -11.46 -6.97
CA ASP A 55 1.58 -10.47 -6.51
C ASP A 55 0.96 -10.90 -5.20
N LYS A 56 0.55 -12.17 -5.08
CA LYS A 56 -0.07 -12.68 -3.86
C LYS A 56 0.89 -12.63 -2.68
N ARG A 57 2.19 -12.88 -2.90
CA ARG A 57 3.21 -12.76 -1.86
C ARG A 57 3.40 -11.32 -1.41
N ILE A 58 3.45 -10.38 -2.35
CA ILE A 58 3.58 -8.95 -2.08
C ILE A 58 2.31 -8.40 -1.41
N ALA A 59 1.13 -8.79 -1.89
CA ALA A 59 -0.17 -8.41 -1.36
C ALA A 59 -0.32 -8.75 0.13
N ARG A 60 0.19 -9.91 0.57
CA ARG A 60 0.21 -10.31 1.99
C ARG A 60 1.01 -9.36 2.90
N THR A 61 1.83 -8.48 2.36
CA THR A 61 2.59 -7.47 3.11
C THR A 61 1.89 -6.12 3.14
N SER A 62 0.61 -6.07 2.73
CA SER A 62 -0.24 -4.89 2.82
C SER A 62 -0.36 -4.42 4.26
N THR A 63 -0.08 -3.14 4.51
CA THR A 63 -0.21 -2.53 5.84
C THR A 63 -0.89 -1.19 5.74
N VAL A 64 -1.50 -0.77 6.84
CA VAL A 64 -2.13 0.55 6.98
C VAL A 64 -1.43 1.28 8.13
N ALA A 65 -0.99 2.50 7.85
CA ALA A 65 -0.46 3.42 8.84
C ALA A 65 -1.48 4.54 9.08
N VAL A 66 -1.92 4.69 10.33
CA VAL A 66 -2.84 5.76 10.75
C VAL A 66 -2.08 6.74 11.61
N ALA A 67 -2.10 8.01 11.23
CA ALA A 67 -1.50 9.12 11.95
C ALA A 67 -2.52 10.26 12.08
N ASP A 68 -2.23 11.25 12.93
CA ASP A 68 -3.17 12.37 13.16
C ASP A 68 -3.40 13.22 11.91
N ARG A 69 -2.46 13.18 10.97
CA ARG A 69 -2.54 13.85 9.68
C ARG A 69 -3.24 13.04 8.59
N GLY A 70 -3.62 11.79 8.87
CA GLY A 70 -4.36 10.95 7.93
C GLY A 70 -3.93 9.48 7.89
N VAL A 71 -4.51 8.76 6.93
CA VAL A 71 -4.33 7.32 6.73
C VAL A 71 -3.47 7.07 5.49
N THR A 72 -2.46 6.22 5.61
CA THR A 72 -1.58 5.79 4.51
C THR A 72 -1.74 4.29 4.28
N LEU A 73 -2.14 3.92 3.06
CA LEU A 73 -2.18 2.54 2.60
C LEU A 73 -0.81 2.16 2.01
N ARG A 74 -0.27 1.01 2.42
CA ARG A 74 1.05 0.52 2.00
C ARG A 74 0.97 -0.91 1.52
N MET A 75 1.83 -1.28 0.58
CA MET A 75 2.02 -2.63 0.09
C MET A 75 3.50 -2.84 -0.22
N GLY A 76 4.05 -4.02 0.09
CA GLY A 76 5.43 -4.37 -0.25
C GLY A 76 6.50 -3.60 0.51
N THR A 77 6.19 -3.06 1.69
CA THR A 77 7.14 -2.27 2.50
C THR A 77 8.01 -3.10 3.44
N LYS A 78 7.64 -4.36 3.67
CA LYS A 78 8.33 -5.25 4.61
C LYS A 78 8.32 -6.67 4.10
N GLY A 79 9.31 -7.45 4.52
CA GLY A 79 9.39 -8.88 4.29
C GLY A 79 10.36 -9.27 3.19
N PHE A 80 10.58 -10.58 3.11
CA PHE A 80 11.54 -11.20 2.21
C PHE A 80 10.86 -12.28 1.35
N LEU A 81 11.38 -12.43 0.14
CA LEU A 81 11.12 -13.59 -0.70
C LEU A 81 11.94 -14.80 -0.20
N LYS A 82 11.65 -15.99 -0.75
CA LYS A 82 12.34 -17.23 -0.38
C LYS A 82 13.84 -17.21 -0.66
N ASN A 83 14.28 -16.42 -1.64
CA ASN A 83 15.67 -16.24 -2.02
C ASN A 83 16.36 -15.09 -1.25
N SER A 84 15.79 -14.67 -0.10
CA SER A 84 16.28 -13.56 0.71
C SER A 84 16.26 -12.18 0.04
N THR A 85 15.68 -12.04 -1.15
CA THR A 85 15.45 -10.73 -1.76
C THR A 85 14.42 -9.96 -0.96
N ARG A 86 14.69 -8.69 -0.68
CA ARG A 86 13.74 -7.83 0.02
C ARG A 86 12.58 -7.47 -0.89
N ILE A 87 11.37 -7.46 -0.34
CA ILE A 87 10.17 -7.17 -1.15
C ILE A 87 10.13 -5.71 -1.63
N ASP A 88 10.68 -4.77 -0.85
CA ASP A 88 10.70 -3.36 -1.19
C ASP A 88 11.60 -3.03 -2.39
N GLU A 89 12.59 -3.87 -2.67
CA GLU A 89 13.49 -3.76 -3.84
C GLU A 89 12.82 -4.14 -5.15
N ILE A 90 11.73 -4.92 -5.11
CA ILE A 90 11.09 -5.50 -6.31
C ILE A 90 9.64 -5.05 -6.50
N VAL A 91 9.02 -4.48 -5.46
CA VAL A 91 7.58 -4.14 -5.48
C VAL A 91 7.27 -3.11 -6.57
N LYS A 92 8.18 -2.18 -6.82
CA LYS A 92 7.98 -1.12 -7.82
C LYS A 92 7.98 -1.72 -9.23
N GLU A 93 8.95 -2.55 -9.54
CA GLU A 93 9.10 -3.23 -10.81
C GLU A 93 7.94 -4.20 -11.04
N ASN A 94 7.45 -4.86 -9.99
CA ASN A 94 6.28 -5.73 -10.07
C ASN A 94 4.96 -4.97 -10.27
N GLU A 95 4.78 -3.83 -9.61
CA GLU A 95 3.56 -3.01 -9.69
C GLU A 95 3.47 -2.23 -11.01
N PHE A 96 4.59 -1.67 -11.48
CA PHE A 96 4.65 -0.80 -12.65
C PHE A 96 5.20 -1.48 -13.90
N GLY A 97 5.75 -2.68 -13.79
CA GLY A 97 6.34 -3.42 -14.90
C GLY A 97 7.66 -2.84 -15.40
N ALA A 98 8.25 -3.51 -16.39
CA ALA A 98 9.51 -3.11 -17.02
C ALA A 98 9.45 -3.29 -18.55
N SER A 99 10.48 -2.83 -19.27
CA SER A 99 10.58 -3.07 -20.70
C SER A 99 11.00 -4.52 -20.93
N ARG A 100 10.07 -5.37 -21.36
CA ARG A 100 10.33 -6.83 -21.47
C ARG A 100 11.42 -7.17 -22.50
N GLU A 101 11.77 -6.23 -23.36
CA GLU A 101 12.84 -6.35 -24.37
C GLU A 101 14.23 -5.99 -23.83
N GLY A 102 14.35 -5.60 -22.55
CA GLY A 102 15.64 -5.32 -21.92
C GLY A 102 16.56 -6.54 -21.94
N GLU A 103 17.61 -6.46 -22.75
CA GLU A 103 18.69 -7.44 -22.85
C GLU A 103 19.90 -6.98 -22.05
N SER A 104 20.55 -7.91 -21.35
CA SER A 104 21.87 -7.71 -20.76
C SER A 104 22.81 -8.75 -21.34
N THR A 105 23.88 -8.27 -21.97
CA THR A 105 24.93 -9.12 -22.52
C THR A 105 26.11 -9.10 -21.57
N TYR A 106 26.50 -10.28 -21.09
CA TYR A 106 27.68 -10.43 -20.25
C TYR A 106 28.58 -11.53 -20.78
N ARG A 107 29.89 -11.40 -20.52
CA ARG A 107 30.88 -12.40 -20.90
C ARG A 107 30.88 -13.50 -19.83
N SER A 108 30.64 -14.73 -20.26
CA SER A 108 30.71 -15.92 -19.41
C SER A 108 31.86 -16.81 -19.84
N ARG A 109 32.24 -17.73 -18.95
CA ARG A 109 33.30 -18.71 -19.20
C ARG A 109 32.80 -20.10 -18.83
N ARG A 110 33.04 -21.07 -19.70
CA ARG A 110 32.82 -22.51 -19.43
C ARG A 110 34.08 -23.25 -19.87
N GLY A 111 34.84 -23.75 -18.90
CA GLY A 111 36.17 -24.32 -19.15
C GLY A 111 37.16 -23.26 -19.64
N SER A 112 37.83 -23.51 -20.77
CA SER A 112 38.73 -22.55 -21.45
C SER A 112 38.01 -21.56 -22.37
N ALA A 113 36.77 -21.84 -22.76
CA ALA A 113 36.01 -21.03 -23.71
C ALA A 113 35.36 -19.82 -23.02
N ARG A 114 35.53 -18.64 -23.65
CA ARG A 114 34.80 -17.41 -23.32
C ARG A 114 33.70 -17.22 -24.36
N PHE A 115 32.47 -16.97 -23.92
CA PHE A 115 31.34 -16.70 -24.81
C PHE A 115 30.49 -15.57 -24.26
N GLU A 116 29.85 -14.84 -25.16
CA GLU A 116 28.90 -13.81 -24.80
C GLU A 116 27.52 -14.42 -24.59
N VAL A 117 26.90 -14.05 -23.47
CA VAL A 117 25.57 -14.49 -23.10
C VAL A 117 24.67 -13.26 -23.10
N THR A 118 23.78 -13.17 -24.08
CA THR A 118 22.67 -12.23 -24.06
C THR A 118 21.50 -12.86 -23.32
N ARG A 119 21.03 -12.22 -22.24
CA ARG A 119 19.82 -12.64 -21.52
C ARG A 119 18.81 -11.51 -21.48
N HIS A 120 17.55 -11.86 -21.72
CA HIS A 120 16.45 -10.98 -21.38
C HIS A 120 16.31 -10.93 -19.86
N THR A 121 16.63 -9.79 -19.26
CA THR A 121 16.64 -9.64 -17.80
C THR A 121 15.30 -9.18 -17.24
N GLN A 122 14.37 -8.77 -18.11
CA GLN A 122 13.11 -8.12 -17.71
C GLN A 122 11.85 -8.87 -18.19
N ARG A 123 11.99 -10.01 -18.89
CA ARG A 123 10.84 -10.77 -19.42
C ARG A 123 9.94 -11.36 -18.33
N GLN A 124 10.50 -11.62 -17.15
CA GLN A 124 9.77 -12.12 -15.98
C GLN A 124 8.89 -11.05 -15.31
N LEU A 125 9.09 -9.77 -15.62
CA LEU A 125 8.27 -8.69 -15.09
C LEU A 125 7.05 -8.43 -15.99
N PRO A 126 5.95 -7.91 -15.41
CA PRO A 126 4.80 -7.46 -16.19
C PRO A 126 5.19 -6.37 -17.21
N PRO A 127 4.41 -6.20 -18.29
CA PRO A 127 4.56 -5.04 -19.17
C PRO A 127 4.34 -3.74 -18.39
N LYS A 128 4.83 -2.61 -18.91
CA LYS A 128 4.81 -1.33 -18.21
C LYS A 128 3.38 -0.80 -18.00
N TYR A 129 2.96 -0.61 -16.75
CA TYR A 129 1.67 -0.03 -16.34
C TYR A 129 1.90 1.30 -15.63
N ARG A 130 1.63 2.44 -16.31
CA ARG A 130 1.84 3.79 -15.72
C ARG A 130 0.98 4.05 -14.48
N LYS A 131 -0.18 3.41 -14.37
CA LYS A 131 -1.13 3.58 -13.27
C LYS A 131 -1.01 2.51 -12.19
N GLY A 132 0.03 1.67 -12.22
CA GLY A 132 0.12 0.48 -11.38
C GLY A 132 -0.90 -0.59 -11.77
N ARG A 133 -0.73 -1.80 -11.23
CA ARG A 133 -1.54 -2.98 -11.59
C ARG A 133 -2.38 -3.52 -10.45
N VAL A 134 -1.91 -3.40 -9.20
CA VAL A 134 -2.55 -4.01 -8.03
C VAL A 134 -2.86 -2.96 -6.99
N ALA A 135 -1.84 -2.33 -6.40
CA ALA A 135 -2.04 -1.39 -5.29
C ALA A 135 -2.81 -0.13 -5.70
N TYR A 136 -2.43 0.49 -6.81
CA TYR A 136 -3.01 1.75 -7.26
C TYR A 136 -4.50 1.64 -7.65
N PRO A 137 -4.91 0.70 -8.51
CA PRO A 137 -6.34 0.52 -8.83
C PRO A 137 -7.17 0.06 -7.64
N SER A 138 -6.62 -0.75 -6.72
CA SER A 138 -7.33 -1.11 -5.49
C SER A 138 -7.49 0.08 -4.55
N ALA A 139 -6.47 0.93 -4.42
CA ALA A 139 -6.56 2.15 -3.64
C ALA A 139 -7.61 3.12 -4.23
N ALA A 140 -7.58 3.36 -5.54
CA ALA A 140 -8.53 4.25 -6.20
C ALA A 140 -10.00 3.85 -5.97
N ARG A 141 -10.29 2.54 -5.91
CA ARG A 141 -11.64 2.03 -5.61
C ARG A 141 -12.04 2.16 -4.15
N LEU A 142 -11.11 1.90 -3.22
CA LEU A 142 -11.41 1.87 -1.79
C LEU A 142 -11.37 3.24 -1.12
N ILE A 143 -10.50 4.13 -1.59
CA ILE A 143 -10.19 5.40 -0.95
C ILE A 143 -11.46 6.21 -0.56
N PRO A 144 -12.48 6.41 -1.42
CA PRO A 144 -13.67 7.16 -1.05
C PRO A 144 -14.47 6.51 0.09
N ARG A 145 -14.64 5.18 0.05
CA ARG A 145 -15.34 4.43 1.08
C ARG A 145 -14.57 4.46 2.41
N LEU A 146 -13.26 4.26 2.37
CA LEU A 146 -12.40 4.30 3.56
C LEU A 146 -12.38 5.68 4.21
N ALA A 147 -12.40 6.75 3.41
CA ALA A 147 -12.47 8.12 3.92
C ALA A 147 -13.79 8.37 4.68
N SER A 148 -14.92 7.97 4.08
CA SER A 148 -16.23 8.10 4.73
C SER A 148 -16.30 7.32 6.05
N LEU A 149 -15.84 6.06 6.03
CA LEU A 149 -15.79 5.22 7.24
C LEU A 149 -14.89 5.80 8.32
N TRP A 150 -13.76 6.39 7.94
CA TRP A 150 -12.85 7.02 8.89
C TRP A 150 -13.46 8.25 9.57
N VAL A 151 -14.18 9.10 8.82
CA VAL A 151 -14.93 10.23 9.38
C VAL A 151 -15.97 9.74 10.38
N GLN A 152 -16.79 8.76 9.99
CA GLN A 152 -17.83 8.17 10.87
C GLN A 152 -17.24 7.57 12.15
N THR A 153 -16.13 6.84 12.03
CA THR A 153 -15.45 6.23 13.18
C THR A 153 -14.92 7.29 14.13
N THR A 154 -14.34 8.36 13.58
CA THR A 154 -13.83 9.47 14.38
C THR A 154 -14.95 10.14 15.17
N VAL A 155 -16.05 10.50 14.50
CA VAL A 155 -17.23 11.12 15.14
C VAL A 155 -17.79 10.22 16.24
N ARG A 156 -17.93 8.91 15.98
CA ARG A 156 -18.40 7.95 16.99
C ARG A 156 -17.46 7.89 18.20
N THR A 157 -16.16 7.78 17.99
CA THR A 157 -15.21 7.73 19.12
C THR A 157 -15.22 9.02 19.95
N PHE A 158 -15.45 10.17 19.34
CA PHE A 158 -15.66 11.42 20.10
C PHE A 158 -16.95 11.40 20.91
N HIS A 159 -18.05 10.92 20.31
CA HIS A 159 -19.33 10.78 21.00
C HIS A 159 -19.20 9.87 22.23
N ASP A 160 -18.65 8.67 22.04
CA ASP A 160 -18.43 7.69 23.11
C ASP A 160 -17.52 8.24 24.22
N ALA A 161 -16.52 9.05 23.86
CA ALA A 161 -15.60 9.67 24.82
C ALA A 161 -16.26 10.80 25.63
N ILE A 162 -17.27 11.48 25.09
CA ILE A 162 -18.03 12.52 25.79
C ILE A 162 -19.08 11.87 26.70
N GLU A 163 -19.82 10.87 26.18
CA GLU A 163 -20.83 10.14 26.96
C GLU A 163 -20.22 9.33 28.10
N GLY A 164 -19.08 8.67 27.88
CA GLY A 164 -18.38 7.92 28.93
C GLY A 164 -17.63 8.78 29.94
N ALA A 165 -17.58 10.10 29.74
CA ALA A 165 -17.01 11.08 30.67
C ALA A 165 -18.08 11.83 31.49
N SER A 166 -19.37 11.58 31.21
CA SER A 166 -20.52 12.08 31.98
C SER A 166 -21.02 11.00 32.93
#